data_AF-J0D9H0-F1
#
_entry.id   AF-J0D9H0-F1
#
_cell.length_a   1.000
_cell.length_b   1.000
_cell.length_c   1.000
_cell.angle_alpha   90.00
_cell.angle_beta   90.00
_cell.angle_gamma   90.00
#
_symmetry.space_group_name_H-M   'P 1'
#
loop_
_entity.id
_entity.type
_entity.pdbx_description
1 polymer ?
#
loop_
_entity_poly.entity_id
_entity_poly.type
_entity_poly.pdbx_seq_one_letter_code
_entity_poly.pdbx_strand_id
1 'polypeptide(L)'
;MFVGSQSLVLITSTACDSVRSDPQVRAYMCTGVLQGSGLPVTVKYRLRAPPIPIGTVIMVIGTFVLKTSSIRIGALKIQIIRFLCDDLAFRSPVRVYLEAYVYGEVSVHGDCSAKSLVFRCAVHGPAPAHFRCTLEHAEKRWSELPVIHDQHKVSIIGDVGGQINGIADVKIFDFAPVYYPKALYT
;
A
#
# COMPACT_ATOMS: atom_id res chain seq x y z
N MET A 1 -2.73 -0.68 18.96
CA MET A 1 -2.60 -1.42 17.68
C MET A 1 -3.64 -0.82 16.74
N PHE A 2 -3.28 0.04 15.80
CA PHE A 2 -4.25 0.61 14.86
C PHE A 2 -4.15 -0.08 13.50
N VAL A 3 -5.32 -0.24 12.89
CA VAL A 3 -5.70 -1.04 11.73
C VAL A 3 -6.42 -0.04 10.82
N GLY A 4 -5.76 0.53 9.81
CA GLY A 4 -6.32 1.71 9.14
C GLY A 4 -5.66 2.04 7.81
N SER A 5 -5.77 1.12 6.87
CA SER A 5 -5.61 1.32 5.41
C SER A 5 -5.90 -0.03 4.77
N GLN A 6 -6.97 -0.12 3.99
CA GLN A 6 -7.23 -1.35 3.23
C GLN A 6 -6.23 -1.38 2.07
N SER A 7 -5.49 -2.46 1.97
CA SER A 7 -4.58 -2.71 0.86
C SER A 7 -5.10 -3.90 0.08
N LEU A 8 -5.15 -3.75 -1.23
CA LEU A 8 -5.44 -4.83 -2.16
C LEU A 8 -4.13 -5.18 -2.84
N VAL A 9 -3.68 -6.41 -2.64
CA VAL A 9 -2.37 -6.84 -3.11
C VAL A 9 -2.55 -8.16 -3.82
N LEU A 10 -2.13 -8.25 -5.10
CA LEU A 10 -1.89 -9.56 -5.69
C LEU A 10 -0.43 -9.95 -5.51
N ILE A 11 -0.23 -11.20 -5.12
CA ILE A 11 1.10 -11.73 -4.82
C ILE A 11 1.18 -13.15 -5.38
N THR A 12 2.30 -13.46 -6.00
CA THR A 12 2.70 -14.85 -6.27
C THR A 12 3.46 -15.36 -5.05
N SER A 13 2.96 -16.43 -4.45
CA SER A 13 3.59 -17.04 -3.27
C SER A 13 4.96 -17.65 -3.63
N THR A 14 6.01 -17.31 -2.88
CA THR A 14 7.38 -17.84 -3.04
C THR A 14 7.80 -18.78 -1.91
N ALA A 15 7.21 -18.63 -0.72
CA ALA A 15 7.36 -19.56 0.40
C ALA A 15 6.15 -19.42 1.33
N CYS A 16 5.64 -20.54 1.86
CA CYS A 16 4.57 -20.53 2.86
C CYS A 16 4.89 -21.45 4.05
N ASP A 17 4.84 -20.87 5.25
CA ASP A 17 5.06 -21.58 6.51
C ASP A 17 3.79 -21.59 7.37
N SER A 18 3.60 -22.67 8.13
CA SER A 18 2.53 -22.77 9.13
C SER A 18 3.07 -22.48 10.52
N VAL A 19 2.45 -21.54 11.24
CA VAL A 19 2.73 -21.23 12.63
C VAL A 19 1.57 -21.73 13.48
N ARG A 20 1.84 -22.63 14.43
CA ARG A 20 0.82 -23.16 15.34
C ARG A 20 0.51 -22.15 16.44
N SER A 21 -0.74 -21.70 16.50
CA SER A 21 -1.28 -20.97 17.65
C SER A 21 -2.54 -21.62 18.22
N ASP A 22 -3.29 -22.36 17.40
CA ASP A 22 -4.52 -23.06 17.79
C ASP A 22 -4.65 -24.34 16.92
N PRO A 23 -5.03 -25.51 17.49
CA PRO A 23 -5.24 -26.74 16.71
C PRO A 23 -6.36 -26.65 15.65
N GLN A 24 -7.38 -25.78 15.82
CA GLN A 24 -8.48 -25.60 14.87
C GLN A 24 -8.25 -24.48 13.85
N VAL A 25 -7.36 -23.53 14.14
CA VAL A 25 -7.03 -22.41 13.26
C VAL A 25 -5.52 -22.25 13.16
N ARG A 26 -4.98 -22.46 11.96
CA ARG A 26 -3.55 -22.27 11.70
C ARG A 26 -3.29 -20.88 11.17
N ALA A 27 -2.28 -20.22 11.74
CA ALA A 27 -1.72 -19.02 11.14
C ALA A 27 -0.73 -19.46 10.05
N TYR A 28 -0.84 -18.87 8.87
CA TYR A 28 0.09 -19.08 7.78
C TYR A 28 0.77 -17.77 7.44
N MET A 29 2.01 -17.88 7.03
CA MET A 29 2.79 -16.78 6.49
C MET A 29 3.18 -17.15 5.08
N CYS A 30 2.81 -16.32 4.10
CA CYS A 30 3.31 -16.46 2.75
C CYS A 30 4.15 -15.24 2.39
N THR A 31 5.24 -15.48 1.68
CA THR A 31 6.12 -14.44 1.16
C THR A 31 5.98 -14.35 -0.34
N GLY A 32 6.26 -13.18 -0.88
CA GLY A 32 6.39 -12.94 -2.31
C GLY A 32 7.24 -11.70 -2.54
N VAL A 33 7.59 -11.44 -3.79
CA VAL A 33 8.32 -10.23 -4.18
C VAL A 33 7.45 -9.41 -5.10
N LEU A 34 7.40 -8.10 -4.84
CA LEU A 34 6.78 -7.17 -5.76
C LEU A 34 7.73 -6.91 -6.91
N GLN A 35 7.43 -7.56 -8.02
CA GLN A 35 8.23 -7.46 -9.21
C GLN A 35 8.04 -6.06 -9.83
N GLY A 36 9.12 -5.27 -9.85
CA GLY A 36 9.11 -3.85 -10.20
C GLY A 36 9.62 -2.94 -9.08
N SER A 37 9.41 -3.33 -7.81
CA SER A 37 9.94 -2.60 -6.65
C SER A 37 11.10 -3.32 -5.95
N GLY A 38 11.24 -4.63 -6.18
CA GLY A 38 12.26 -5.47 -5.54
C GLY A 38 12.02 -5.66 -4.03
N LEU A 39 10.85 -5.24 -3.52
CA LEU A 39 10.54 -5.33 -2.10
C LEU A 39 9.96 -6.69 -1.73
N PRO A 40 10.53 -7.37 -0.72
CA PRO A 40 9.91 -8.52 -0.11
C PRO A 40 8.58 -8.13 0.54
N VAL A 41 7.52 -8.85 0.20
CA VAL A 41 6.21 -8.78 0.85
C VAL A 41 6.00 -10.02 1.67
N THR A 42 5.62 -9.82 2.92
CA THR A 42 5.21 -10.87 3.83
C THR A 42 3.73 -10.71 4.14
N VAL A 43 2.92 -11.70 3.81
CA VAL A 43 1.52 -11.77 4.18
C VAL A 43 1.34 -12.73 5.33
N LYS A 44 0.68 -12.27 6.39
CA LYS A 44 0.27 -13.11 7.50
C LYS A 44 -1.25 -13.23 7.48
N TYR A 45 -1.73 -14.46 7.59
CA TYR A 45 -3.15 -14.75 7.55
C TYR A 45 -3.51 -15.96 8.40
N ARG A 46 -4.79 -16.15 8.70
CA ARG A 46 -5.30 -17.31 9.43
C ARG A 46 -6.29 -18.04 8.54
N LEU A 47 -6.06 -19.32 8.26
CA LEU A 47 -7.00 -20.17 7.52
C LEU A 47 -7.33 -21.41 8.36
N ARG A 48 -8.52 -21.95 8.12
CA ARG A 48 -8.94 -23.27 8.62
C ARG A 48 -8.39 -24.43 7.77
N ALA A 49 -7.98 -24.13 6.54
CA ALA A 49 -7.58 -25.09 5.51
C ALA A 49 -6.03 -25.14 5.34
N PRO A 50 -5.46 -26.06 4.52
CA PRO A 50 -4.01 -26.23 4.36
C PRO A 50 -3.32 -24.97 3.77
N PRO A 51 -1.98 -24.89 3.85
CA PRO A 51 -1.22 -23.75 3.31
C PRO A 51 -1.46 -23.56 1.81
N ILE A 52 -1.31 -22.32 1.35
CA ILE A 52 -1.41 -21.97 -0.07
C ILE A 52 -0.16 -22.51 -0.78
N PRO A 53 -0.29 -23.24 -1.92
CA PRO A 53 0.87 -23.73 -2.66
C PRO A 53 1.81 -22.61 -3.12
N ILE A 54 3.09 -22.94 -3.24
CA ILE A 54 4.08 -22.04 -3.87
C ILE A 54 3.69 -21.85 -5.35
N GLY A 55 3.86 -20.64 -5.88
CA GLY A 55 3.47 -20.28 -7.24
C GLY A 55 1.99 -19.92 -7.40
N THR A 56 1.17 -20.02 -6.35
CA THR A 56 -0.23 -19.58 -6.38
C THR A 56 -0.31 -18.05 -6.39
N VAL A 57 -1.16 -17.50 -7.26
CA VAL A 57 -1.53 -16.07 -7.26
C VAL A 57 -2.72 -15.87 -6.33
N ILE A 58 -2.50 -15.04 -5.31
CA ILE A 58 -3.51 -14.72 -4.31
C ILE A 58 -3.84 -13.23 -4.35
N MET A 59 -5.12 -12.91 -4.19
CA MET A 59 -5.58 -11.57 -3.82
C MET A 59 -5.64 -11.50 -2.30
N VAL A 60 -4.98 -10.50 -1.74
CA VAL A 60 -4.97 -10.24 -0.31
C VAL A 60 -5.60 -8.89 -0.08
N ILE A 61 -6.67 -8.87 0.72
CA ILE A 61 -7.25 -7.65 1.26
C ILE A 61 -6.90 -7.60 2.73
N GLY A 62 -6.21 -6.57 3.16
CA GLY A 62 -5.70 -6.51 4.53
C GLY A 62 -5.19 -5.16 4.95
N THR A 63 -4.59 -5.13 6.13
CA THR A 63 -3.88 -3.97 6.64
C THR A 63 -2.40 -4.07 6.38
N PHE A 64 -1.82 -2.93 6.04
CA PHE A 64 -0.45 -2.84 5.58
C PHE A 64 0.43 -2.20 6.66
N VAL A 65 1.63 -2.74 6.82
CA VAL A 65 2.65 -2.28 7.78
C VAL A 65 3.98 -2.18 7.05
N LEU A 66 4.51 -0.97 6.98
CA LEU A 66 5.87 -0.73 6.49
C LEU A 66 6.90 -1.13 7.54
N LYS A 67 7.93 -1.84 7.08
CA LYS A 67 9.18 -2.06 7.81
C LYS A 67 10.32 -1.55 6.94
N THR A 68 11.47 -1.25 7.53
CA THR A 68 12.62 -0.60 6.87
C THR A 68 13.02 -1.23 5.53
N SER A 69 12.83 -2.55 5.38
CA SER A 69 13.25 -3.33 4.20
C SER A 69 12.18 -4.30 3.67
N SER A 70 10.93 -4.19 4.14
CA SER A 70 9.88 -5.13 3.74
C SER A 70 8.50 -4.57 3.99
N ILE A 71 7.53 -5.08 3.24
CA ILE A 71 6.12 -4.83 3.49
C ILE A 71 5.54 -6.01 4.26
N ARG A 72 4.76 -5.73 5.31
CA ARG A 72 3.95 -6.75 5.99
C ARG A 72 2.47 -6.46 5.81
N ILE A 73 1.70 -7.49 5.49
CA ILE A 73 0.25 -7.38 5.34
C ILE A 73 -0.43 -8.34 6.32
N GLY A 74 -1.26 -7.80 7.20
CA GLY A 74 -2.23 -8.57 7.97
C GLY A 74 -3.48 -8.80 7.12
N ALA A 75 -3.62 -10.00 6.56
CA ALA A 75 -4.75 -10.30 5.68
C ALA A 75 -6.06 -10.39 6.49
N LEU A 76 -7.05 -9.63 6.05
CA LEU A 76 -8.45 -9.75 6.48
C LEU A 76 -9.19 -10.77 5.62
N LYS A 77 -8.89 -10.79 4.32
CA LYS A 77 -9.44 -11.72 3.35
C LYS A 77 -8.35 -12.16 2.38
N ILE A 78 -8.37 -13.45 2.04
CA ILE A 78 -7.56 -14.00 0.96
C ILE A 78 -8.50 -14.68 -0.03
N GLN A 79 -8.28 -14.39 -1.30
CA GLN A 79 -8.92 -15.07 -2.40
C GLN A 79 -7.85 -15.66 -3.30
N ILE A 80 -7.90 -16.96 -3.51
CA ILE A 80 -7.03 -17.63 -4.48
C ILE A 80 -7.58 -17.31 -5.87
N ILE A 81 -6.78 -16.64 -6.70
CA ILE A 81 -7.18 -16.27 -8.06
C ILE A 81 -6.76 -17.36 -9.04
N ARG A 82 -5.54 -17.92 -8.89
CA ARG A 82 -5.04 -19.04 -9.70
C ARG A 82 -4.09 -19.93 -8.91
N PHE A 83 -4.18 -21.23 -9.12
CA PHE A 83 -3.44 -22.23 -8.34
C PHE A 83 -1.94 -22.30 -8.67
N LEU A 84 -1.54 -22.04 -9.91
CA LEU A 84 -0.14 -22.09 -10.35
C LEU A 84 0.08 -21.06 -11.46
N CYS A 85 1.08 -20.20 -11.31
CA CYS A 85 1.58 -19.32 -12.35
C CYS A 85 3.02 -19.75 -12.65
N ASP A 86 3.24 -20.39 -13.80
CA ASP A 86 4.58 -20.72 -14.29
C ASP A 86 5.32 -19.44 -14.77
N ASP A 87 4.56 -18.37 -14.98
CA ASP A 87 5.10 -17.08 -15.33
C ASP A 87 5.52 -16.31 -14.07
N LEU A 88 6.80 -16.42 -13.74
CA LEU A 88 7.46 -15.63 -12.69
C LEU A 88 7.49 -14.14 -13.01
N ALA A 89 7.03 -13.69 -14.20
CA ALA A 89 6.95 -12.27 -14.59
C ALA A 89 5.64 -11.58 -14.17
N PHE A 90 4.86 -12.16 -13.26
CA PHE A 90 3.64 -11.54 -12.75
C PHE A 90 3.95 -10.26 -11.94
N ARG A 91 3.89 -9.12 -12.63
CA ARG A 91 3.94 -7.78 -12.03
C ARG A 91 2.55 -7.43 -11.52
N SER A 92 2.29 -7.66 -10.24
CA SER A 92 1.12 -7.05 -9.61
C SER A 92 1.51 -5.77 -8.88
N PRO A 93 0.78 -4.67 -9.12
CA PRO A 93 0.85 -3.54 -8.21
C PRO A 93 0.32 -3.90 -6.82
N VAL A 94 0.85 -3.21 -5.80
CA VAL A 94 0.25 -3.15 -4.46
C VAL A 94 -0.61 -1.92 -4.43
N ARG A 95 -1.92 -2.11 -4.52
CA ARG A 95 -2.85 -1.00 -4.41
C ARG A 95 -3.11 -0.68 -2.95
N VAL A 96 -2.85 0.56 -2.58
CA VAL A 96 -3.10 1.07 -1.25
C VAL A 96 -4.24 2.08 -1.28
N TYR A 97 -5.08 2.01 -0.25
CA TYR A 97 -6.03 3.06 0.12
C TYR A 97 -5.53 3.64 1.44
N LEU A 98 -5.04 4.88 1.40
CA LEU A 98 -4.42 5.54 2.55
C LEU A 98 -5.25 6.76 2.94
N GLU A 99 -5.59 6.85 4.23
CA GLU A 99 -5.90 8.13 4.85
C GLU A 99 -4.67 8.59 5.63
N ALA A 100 -4.04 9.66 5.16
CA ALA A 100 -2.75 10.13 5.68
C ALA A 100 -2.76 11.63 5.91
N TYR A 101 -1.82 12.12 6.71
CA TYR A 101 -1.57 13.54 6.89
C TYR A 101 -0.34 13.93 6.08
N VAL A 102 -0.48 14.96 5.26
CA VAL A 102 0.63 15.58 4.55
C VAL A 102 1.58 16.17 5.58
N TYR A 103 2.89 15.98 5.39
CA TYR A 103 3.88 16.65 6.21
C TYR A 103 5.10 17.06 5.38
N GLY A 104 5.70 18.19 5.75
CA GLY A 104 6.91 18.70 5.10
C GLY A 104 6.64 19.35 3.74
N GLU A 105 7.68 19.37 2.90
CA GLU A 105 7.63 20.10 1.64
C GLU A 105 6.73 19.42 0.60
N VAL A 106 5.82 20.21 0.04
CA VAL A 106 5.04 19.86 -1.16
C VAL A 106 5.74 20.49 -2.34
N SER A 107 6.12 19.67 -3.31
CA SER A 107 6.86 20.08 -4.50
C SER A 107 6.06 19.78 -5.75
N VAL A 108 6.06 20.72 -6.70
CA VAL A 108 5.50 20.53 -8.02
C VAL A 108 6.66 20.55 -9.00
N HIS A 109 6.83 19.44 -9.71
CA HIS A 109 7.80 19.32 -10.80
C HIS A 109 7.03 19.22 -12.11
N GLY A 110 7.61 19.69 -13.21
CA GLY A 110 7.00 19.47 -14.51
C GLY A 110 7.66 20.25 -15.62
N ASP A 111 7.45 19.77 -16.83
CA ASP A 111 7.75 20.46 -18.08
C ASP A 111 6.44 20.84 -18.79
N CYS A 112 6.53 21.36 -20.02
CA CYS A 112 5.37 21.75 -20.82
C CYS A 112 4.46 20.60 -21.25
N SER A 113 4.79 19.34 -20.93
CA SER A 113 4.05 18.15 -21.36
C SER A 113 3.43 17.38 -20.19
N ALA A 114 4.08 17.40 -19.03
CA ALA A 114 3.62 16.74 -17.83
C ALA A 114 4.04 17.52 -16.59
N LYS A 115 3.12 17.58 -15.63
CA LYS A 115 3.43 18.05 -14.28
C LYS A 115 3.15 16.91 -13.30
N SER A 116 3.94 16.85 -12.26
CA SER A 116 3.90 15.89 -11.17
C SER A 116 3.88 16.62 -9.83
N LEU A 117 2.91 16.29 -8.98
CA LEU A 117 2.84 16.74 -7.59
C LEU A 117 3.49 15.67 -6.72
N VAL A 118 4.51 16.06 -5.95
CA VAL A 118 5.24 15.19 -5.04
C VAL A 118 5.15 15.75 -3.63
N PHE A 119 4.63 14.94 -2.71
CA PHE A 119 4.53 15.30 -1.30
C PHE A 119 4.80 14.09 -0.41
N ARG A 120 5.11 14.35 0.86
CA ARG A 120 5.23 13.31 1.87
C ARG A 120 3.97 13.27 2.72
N CYS A 121 3.55 12.06 3.06
CA CYS A 121 2.44 11.88 3.99
C CYS A 121 2.69 10.72 4.96
N ALA A 122 2.09 10.81 6.14
CA ALA A 122 2.20 9.81 7.18
C ALA A 122 0.82 9.30 7.56
N VAL A 123 0.70 7.99 7.68
CA VAL A 123 -0.43 7.38 8.38
C VAL A 123 -0.05 7.33 9.86
N HIS A 124 -0.72 8.13 10.67
CA HIS A 124 -0.46 8.18 12.11
C HIS A 124 -0.92 6.87 12.78
N GLY A 125 -0.09 6.37 13.69
CA GLY A 125 -0.31 5.16 14.46
C GLY A 125 0.81 4.93 15.46
N PRO A 126 0.81 3.80 16.20
CA PRO A 126 1.85 3.48 17.19
C PRO A 126 3.25 3.41 16.60
N ALA A 127 3.34 3.11 15.30
CA ALA A 127 4.54 3.25 14.49
C ALA A 127 4.11 3.96 13.20
N PRO A 128 4.42 5.25 13.01
CA PRO A 128 4.01 5.99 11.84
C PRO A 128 4.60 5.38 10.58
N ALA A 129 3.76 5.22 9.55
CA ALA A 129 4.17 4.75 8.24
C ALA A 129 4.32 5.96 7.32
N HIS A 130 5.51 6.13 6.74
CA HIS A 130 5.86 7.29 5.93
C HIS A 130 5.81 6.92 4.44
N PHE A 131 5.20 7.80 3.65
CA PHE A 131 5.02 7.63 2.23
C PHE A 131 5.51 8.87 1.48
N ARG A 132 6.11 8.66 0.32
CA ARG A 132 6.32 9.68 -0.70
C ARG A 132 5.31 9.42 -1.81
N CYS A 133 4.42 10.37 -2.02
CA CYS A 133 3.30 10.22 -2.94
C CYS A 133 3.55 11.10 -4.16
N THR A 134 3.39 10.51 -5.34
CA THR A 134 3.59 11.17 -6.64
C THR A 134 2.32 11.06 -7.45
N LEU A 135 1.71 12.20 -7.77
CA LEU A 135 0.58 12.32 -8.67
C LEU A 135 1.06 12.91 -9.99
N GLU A 136 1.02 12.11 -11.06
CA GLU A 136 1.29 12.57 -12.42
C GLU A 136 -0.05 12.91 -13.09
N HIS A 137 -0.19 14.10 -13.65
CA HIS A 137 -1.39 14.49 -14.37
C HIS A 137 -1.05 15.23 -15.67
N ALA A 138 -1.75 14.91 -16.76
CA ALA A 138 -1.72 15.70 -17.98
C ALA A 138 -2.10 17.16 -17.67
N GLU A 139 -1.37 18.11 -18.28
CA GLU A 139 -1.39 19.55 -17.93
C GLU A 139 -2.79 20.17 -17.85
N LYS A 140 -3.75 19.68 -18.64
CA LYS A 140 -5.11 20.24 -18.80
C LYS A 140 -6.02 20.16 -17.56
N ARG A 141 -5.64 19.43 -16.51
CA ARG A 141 -6.45 19.32 -15.26
C ARG A 141 -5.74 19.84 -14.01
N TRP A 142 -4.61 20.54 -14.18
CA TRP A 142 -3.82 21.01 -13.04
C TRP A 142 -4.51 22.10 -12.20
N SER A 143 -5.33 22.95 -12.82
CA SER A 143 -6.14 23.94 -12.10
C SER A 143 -7.27 23.32 -11.27
N GLU A 144 -7.61 22.05 -11.51
CA GLU A 144 -8.63 21.30 -10.78
C GLU A 144 -8.04 20.53 -9.60
N LEU A 145 -6.70 20.50 -9.46
CA LEU A 145 -6.05 19.80 -8.37
C LEU A 145 -6.26 20.55 -7.05
N PRO A 146 -6.64 19.84 -5.97
CA PRO A 146 -6.81 20.46 -4.67
C PRO A 146 -5.48 20.98 -4.14
N VAL A 147 -5.49 22.21 -3.61
CA VAL A 147 -4.32 22.76 -2.92
C VAL A 147 -4.11 21.99 -1.62
N ILE A 148 -2.92 21.39 -1.48
CA ILE A 148 -2.50 20.70 -0.25
C ILE A 148 -1.48 21.54 0.52
N HIS A 149 -1.60 21.51 1.83
CA HIS A 149 -0.68 22.15 2.76
C HIS A 149 -0.18 21.14 3.78
N ASP A 150 0.84 21.54 4.52
CA ASP A 150 1.30 20.81 5.69
C ASP A 150 0.12 20.51 6.63
N GLN A 151 0.09 19.30 7.19
CA GLN A 151 -0.96 18.78 8.06
C GLN A 151 -2.36 18.58 7.44
N HIS A 152 -2.53 18.79 6.12
CA HIS A 152 -3.78 18.40 5.47
C HIS A 152 -3.98 16.88 5.53
N LYS A 153 -5.17 16.46 5.94
CA LYS A 153 -5.58 15.06 5.80
C LYS A 153 -5.98 14.80 4.34
N VAL A 154 -5.47 13.71 3.79
CA VAL A 154 -5.69 13.30 2.41
C VAL A 154 -6.08 11.84 2.34
N SER A 155 -6.95 11.52 1.37
CA SER A 155 -7.29 10.17 0.94
C SER A 155 -6.56 9.90 -0.38
N ILE A 156 -5.82 8.80 -0.43
CA ILE A 156 -4.96 8.44 -1.56
C ILE A 156 -5.30 7.03 -1.99
N ILE A 157 -5.52 6.85 -3.28
CA ILE A 157 -5.54 5.55 -3.95
C ILE A 157 -4.34 5.51 -4.89
N GLY A 158 -3.45 4.55 -4.70
CA GLY A 158 -2.25 4.45 -5.52
C GLY A 158 -1.57 3.10 -5.46
N ASP A 159 -0.57 2.93 -6.31
CA ASP A 159 0.25 1.72 -6.35
C ASP A 159 1.60 1.98 -5.68
N VAL A 160 2.03 1.08 -4.79
CA VAL A 160 3.35 1.15 -4.14
C VAL A 160 4.42 0.69 -5.14
N GLY A 161 5.29 1.63 -5.53
CA GLY A 161 6.34 1.42 -6.53
C GLY A 161 7.71 1.07 -5.93
N GLY A 162 7.92 1.25 -4.62
CA GLY A 162 9.25 1.15 -4.03
C GLY A 162 9.28 1.54 -2.56
N GLN A 163 10.45 1.36 -1.94
CA GLN A 163 10.73 1.87 -0.61
C GLN A 163 12.20 2.24 -0.51
N ILE A 164 12.48 3.45 -0.05
CA ILE A 164 13.82 3.97 0.16
C ILE A 164 13.88 4.51 1.59
N ASN A 165 14.85 4.03 2.39
CA ASN A 165 15.08 4.48 3.77
C ASN A 165 13.82 4.47 4.65
N GLY A 166 12.99 3.43 4.53
CA GLY A 166 11.75 3.32 5.32
C GLY A 166 10.55 4.06 4.74
N ILE A 167 10.72 4.89 3.71
CA ILE A 167 9.65 5.66 3.05
C ILE A 167 9.17 4.89 1.81
N ALA A 168 7.89 4.57 1.74
CA ALA A 168 7.31 3.91 0.57
C ALA A 168 6.93 4.91 -0.52
N ASP A 169 7.30 4.62 -1.76
CA ASP A 169 6.92 5.41 -2.93
C ASP A 169 5.54 4.95 -3.42
N VAL A 170 4.59 5.88 -3.53
CA VAL A 170 3.23 5.61 -4.00
C VAL A 170 2.95 6.45 -5.24
N LYS A 171 2.63 5.78 -6.34
CA LYS A 171 2.10 6.43 -7.54
C LYS A 171 0.59 6.57 -7.40
N ILE A 172 0.09 7.80 -7.36
CA ILE A 172 -1.31 8.11 -7.10
C ILE A 172 -2.14 8.00 -8.38
N PHE A 173 -3.32 7.38 -8.28
CA PHE A 173 -4.34 7.38 -9.32
C PHE A 173 -5.54 8.24 -8.96
N ASP A 174 -5.90 8.24 -7.69
CA ASP A 174 -7.01 9.03 -7.18
C ASP A 174 -6.61 9.67 -5.85
N PHE A 175 -7.05 10.91 -5.69
CA PHE A 175 -6.59 11.82 -4.66
C PHE A 175 -7.74 12.72 -4.24
N ALA A 176 -8.04 12.76 -2.94
CA ALA A 176 -9.01 13.69 -2.38
C ALA A 176 -8.52 14.25 -1.04
N PRO A 177 -8.51 15.57 -0.83
CA PRO A 177 -8.39 16.13 0.51
C PRO A 177 -9.59 15.69 1.35
N VAL A 178 -9.31 15.22 2.57
CA VAL A 178 -10.35 14.92 3.54
C VAL A 178 -10.62 16.22 4.28
N TYR A 179 -11.56 17.00 3.76
CA TYR A 179 -12.07 18.16 4.50
C TYR A 179 -12.82 17.64 5.73
N TYR A 180 -12.21 17.78 6.90
CA TYR A 180 -13.03 17.85 8.09
C TYR A 180 -13.87 19.13 7.96
N PRO A 181 -15.21 19.07 8.07
CA PRO A 181 -15.95 20.29 8.31
C PRO A 181 -15.27 20.95 9.50
N LYS A 182 -14.89 22.23 9.38
CA LYS A 182 -14.46 23.03 10.51
C LYS A 182 -15.56 22.95 11.57
N ALA A 183 -15.47 21.96 12.46
CA ALA A 183 -16.23 21.96 13.69
C ALA A 183 -15.57 23.05 14.53
N LEU A 184 -16.19 24.24 14.48
CA LEU A 184 -16.42 25.09 15.64
C LEU A 184 -15.25 25.13 16.64
N TYR A 185 -14.11 25.69 16.21
CA TYR A 185 -13.23 26.38 17.14
C TYR A 185 -13.62 27.86 17.10
N THR A 186 -14.76 28.15 17.71
CA THR A 186 -15.01 29.45 18.37
C THR A 186 -14.31 29.44 19.71
#